data_AF-A0AAU0LZT2-F1
#
_entry.id   AF-A0AAU0LZT2-F1
#
_cell.length_a   1.000
_cell.length_b   1.000
_cell.length_c   1.000
_cell.angle_alpha   90.00
_cell.angle_beta   90.00
_cell.angle_gamma   90.00
#
_symmetry.space_group_name_H-M   'P 1'
#
loop_
_entity.id
_entity.type
_entity.pdbx_description
1 polymer ?
#
loop_
_entity_poly.entity_id
_entity_poly.type
_entity_poly.pdbx_seq_one_letter_code
_entity_poly.pdbx_strand_id
1 'polypeptide(L)'
;MKSNPQTFHLSTLHRGKYMLILLISIFLIGMGMSKVPIQEILKIIIALLMIPLALYLAIKSSTLSSTWVLDEDTLQISNAKKTIVFPLHNISHIRNLKRSGGNLIIINQNKGPAFRTWRNKLFQKEDDLPLLTEALKDADIEYYDL
;
A
#
# COMPACT_ATOMS: atom_id res chain seq x y z
N MET A 1 -21.37 24.15 12.44
CA MET A 1 -20.59 24.63 11.27
C MET A 1 -20.19 23.38 10.55
N LYS A 2 -20.68 23.12 9.32
CA LYS A 2 -20.25 21.94 8.56
C LYS A 2 -18.76 22.07 8.30
N SER A 3 -17.94 21.20 8.88
CA SER A 3 -16.52 21.14 8.59
C SER A 3 -16.33 20.82 7.10
N ASN A 4 -15.37 21.48 6.44
CA ASN A 4 -15.08 21.16 5.05
C ASN A 4 -14.41 19.78 4.99
N PRO A 5 -14.79 18.93 4.03
CA PRO A 5 -14.22 17.59 3.90
C PRO A 5 -12.70 17.67 3.65
N GLN A 6 -11.93 16.97 4.47
CA GLN A 6 -10.47 16.91 4.37
C GLN A 6 -10.07 15.80 3.41
N THR A 7 -9.21 16.11 2.44
CA THR A 7 -8.77 15.16 1.41
C THR A 7 -7.29 14.81 1.60
N PHE A 8 -6.98 13.52 1.59
CA PHE A 8 -5.65 12.97 1.79
C PHE A 8 -5.28 12.04 0.64
N HIS A 9 -4.06 12.16 0.14
CA HIS A 9 -3.53 11.29 -0.91
C HIS A 9 -2.56 10.28 -0.30
N LEU A 10 -2.86 8.99 -0.50
CA LEU A 10 -2.03 7.88 -0.06
C LEU A 10 -1.52 7.07 -1.25
N SER A 11 -0.24 6.72 -1.18
CA SER A 11 0.42 5.85 -2.15
C SER A 11 0.10 4.39 -1.84
N THR A 12 -1.02 3.87 -2.33
CA THR A 12 -1.37 2.45 -2.14
C THR A 12 -0.92 1.57 -3.31
N LEU A 13 -0.97 0.26 -3.09
CA LEU A 13 -0.42 -0.73 -4.00
C LEU A 13 -1.35 -1.95 -4.10
N HIS A 14 -1.52 -2.43 -5.33
CA HIS A 14 -2.31 -3.62 -5.60
C HIS A 14 -1.50 -4.88 -5.31
N ARG A 15 -1.56 -5.37 -4.06
CA ARG A 15 -0.77 -6.50 -3.56
C ARG A 15 -0.69 -7.71 -4.51
N GLY A 16 -1.82 -8.17 -5.05
CA GLY A 16 -1.84 -9.35 -5.94
C GLY A 16 -1.00 -9.15 -7.21
N LYS A 17 -1.21 -8.03 -7.90
CA LYS A 17 -0.45 -7.61 -9.08
C LYS A 17 1.04 -7.43 -8.76
N TYR A 18 1.37 -6.80 -7.63
CA TYR A 18 2.75 -6.66 -7.18
C TYR A 18 3.44 -8.01 -7.00
N MET A 19 2.84 -8.91 -6.22
CA MET A 19 3.40 -10.24 -5.97
C MET A 19 3.58 -11.04 -7.26
N LEU A 20 2.59 -10.99 -8.15
CA LEU A 20 2.65 -11.68 -9.43
C LEU A 20 3.82 -11.18 -10.30
N ILE A 21 3.96 -9.85 -10.46
CA ILE A 21 5.04 -9.28 -11.27
C ILE A 21 6.40 -9.60 -10.65
N LEU A 22 6.54 -9.51 -9.33
CA LEU A 22 7.79 -9.80 -8.64
C LEU A 22 8.20 -11.27 -8.84
N LEU A 23 7.27 -12.21 -8.62
CA LEU A 23 7.52 -13.64 -8.77
C LEU A 23 7.88 -14.00 -10.22
N ILE A 24 7.13 -13.49 -11.20
CA ILE A 24 7.44 -13.69 -12.62
C ILE A 24 8.83 -13.13 -12.95
N SER A 25 9.16 -11.93 -12.46
CA SER A 25 10.46 -11.31 -12.71
C SER A 25 11.61 -12.14 -12.15
N ILE A 26 11.50 -12.60 -10.89
CA ILE A 26 12.51 -13.45 -10.25
C ILE A 26 12.66 -14.78 -11.01
N PHE A 27 11.54 -15.39 -11.41
CA PHE A 27 11.54 -16.63 -12.18
C PHE A 27 12.26 -16.44 -13.53
N LEU A 28 11.96 -15.36 -14.26
CA LEU A 28 12.60 -15.05 -15.54
C LEU A 28 14.10 -14.76 -15.38
N ILE A 29 14.51 -14.06 -14.31
CA ILE A 29 15.93 -13.83 -14.00
C ILE A 29 16.64 -15.17 -13.79
N GLY A 30 16.08 -16.06 -12.96
CA GLY A 30 16.67 -17.38 -12.70
C GLY A 30 16.74 -18.26 -13.95
N MET A 31 15.66 -18.30 -14.73
CA MET A 31 15.60 -19.05 -15.98
C MET A 31 16.57 -18.50 -17.03
N GLY A 32 16.75 -17.17 -17.08
CA GLY A 32 17.74 -16.53 -17.93
C GLY A 32 19.15 -16.94 -17.52
N MET A 33 19.50 -16.75 -16.25
CA MET A 33 20.84 -17.03 -15.72
C MET A 33 21.24 -18.51 -15.87
N SER A 34 20.30 -19.45 -15.79
CA SER A 34 20.61 -20.88 -15.98
C SER A 34 21.10 -21.23 -17.39
N LYS A 35 20.74 -20.42 -18.40
CA LYS A 35 21.12 -20.64 -19.80
C LYS A 35 22.38 -19.88 -20.24
N VAL A 36 22.87 -18.94 -19.42
CA VAL A 36 24.05 -18.14 -19.78
C VAL A 36 25.33 -18.94 -19.47
N PRO A 37 26.24 -19.15 -20.44
CA PRO A 37 27.48 -19.90 -20.23
C PRO A 37 28.59 -19.01 -19.64
N ILE A 38 28.35 -18.43 -18.45
CA ILE A 38 29.33 -17.64 -17.68
C ILE A 38 29.59 -18.28 -16.32
N GLN A 39 30.61 -17.80 -15.60
CA GLN A 39 30.93 -18.27 -14.26
C GLN A 39 29.75 -18.08 -13.28
N GLU A 40 29.50 -19.07 -12.43
CA GLU A 40 28.38 -19.06 -11.48
C GLU A 40 28.40 -17.86 -10.54
N ILE A 41 29.58 -17.43 -10.09
CA ILE A 41 29.70 -16.24 -9.23
C ILE A 41 29.20 -14.96 -9.92
N LEU A 42 29.45 -14.81 -11.21
CA LEU A 42 28.97 -13.68 -12.00
C LEU A 42 27.45 -13.73 -12.16
N LYS A 43 26.87 -14.93 -12.37
CA LYS A 43 25.41 -15.11 -12.41
C LYS A 43 24.75 -14.67 -11.10
N ILE A 44 25.32 -15.06 -9.96
CA ILE A 44 24.82 -14.68 -8.64
C ILE A 44 24.87 -13.16 -8.47
N ILE A 45 26.00 -12.52 -8.80
CA ILE A 45 26.15 -11.06 -8.70
C ILE A 45 25.12 -10.35 -9.58
N ILE A 46 24.97 -10.77 -10.83
CA ILE A 46 23.98 -10.21 -11.76
C ILE A 46 22.56 -10.40 -11.21
N ALA A 47 22.22 -11.60 -10.73
CA ALA A 47 20.91 -11.88 -10.16
C ALA A 47 20.60 -10.97 -8.96
N LEU A 48 21.57 -10.76 -8.06
CA LEU A 48 21.41 -9.86 -6.92
C LEU A 48 21.17 -8.41 -7.36
N LEU A 49 21.84 -7.93 -8.41
CA LEU A 49 21.62 -6.60 -8.97
C LEU A 49 20.27 -6.46 -9.70
N MET A 50 19.75 -7.56 -10.24
CA MET A 50 18.44 -7.57 -10.92
C MET A 50 17.25 -7.60 -9.96
N ILE A 51 17.43 -8.01 -8.70
CA ILE A 51 16.36 -8.02 -7.69
C ILE A 51 15.81 -6.61 -7.40
N PRO A 52 16.65 -5.58 -7.11
CA PRO A 52 16.17 -4.20 -6.97
C PRO A 52 15.41 -3.69 -8.20
N LEU A 53 15.86 -4.04 -9.41
CA LEU A 53 15.17 -3.67 -10.65
C LEU A 53 13.80 -4.35 -10.76
N ALA A 54 13.72 -5.65 -10.45
CA ALA A 54 12.46 -6.39 -10.41
C ALA A 54 11.48 -5.80 -9.38
N LEU A 55 11.98 -5.44 -8.18
CA LEU A 55 11.19 -4.77 -7.15
C LEU A 55 10.66 -3.42 -7.64
N TYR A 56 11.52 -2.58 -8.24
CA TYR A 56 11.15 -1.28 -8.78
C TYR A 56 10.05 -1.41 -9.83
N LEU A 57 10.23 -2.31 -10.81
CA LEU A 57 9.25 -2.56 -11.87
C LEU A 57 7.93 -3.10 -11.33
N ALA A 58 7.98 -4.02 -10.36
CA ALA A 58 6.81 -4.57 -9.71
C ALA A 58 6.02 -3.45 -9.00
N ILE A 59 6.69 -2.56 -8.25
CA ILE A 59 6.06 -1.44 -7.55
C ILE A 59 5.47 -0.45 -8.55
N LYS A 60 6.25 0.01 -9.53
CA LYS A 60 5.80 1.01 -10.50
C LYS A 60 4.57 0.54 -11.28
N SER A 61 4.55 -0.75 -11.63
CA SER A 61 3.44 -1.36 -12.39
C SER A 61 2.21 -1.68 -11.54
N SER A 62 2.34 -1.74 -10.21
CA SER A 62 1.26 -2.10 -9.27
C SER A 62 0.79 -0.96 -8.38
N THR A 63 1.36 0.23 -8.58
CA THR A 63 0.95 1.45 -7.87
C THR A 63 -0.53 1.71 -8.13
N LEU A 64 -1.25 2.04 -7.06
CA LEU A 64 -2.67 2.34 -7.07
C LEU A 64 -2.88 3.51 -6.12
N SER A 65 -2.76 4.73 -6.63
CA SER A 65 -3.01 5.91 -5.80
C SER A 65 -4.44 5.88 -5.25
N SER A 66 -4.57 6.20 -3.97
CA SER A 66 -5.87 6.27 -3.30
C SER A 66 -6.06 7.64 -2.68
N THR A 67 -7.26 8.18 -2.81
CA THR A 67 -7.69 9.41 -2.19
C THR A 67 -8.65 9.06 -1.06
N TRP A 68 -8.40 9.60 0.12
CA TRP A 68 -9.18 9.40 1.33
C TRP A 68 -9.80 10.74 1.69
N VAL A 69 -11.13 10.78 1.78
CA VAL A 69 -11.88 11.98 2.11
C VAL A 69 -12.55 11.73 3.45
N LEU A 70 -12.17 12.52 4.45
CA LEU A 70 -12.78 12.50 5.78
C LEU A 70 -13.76 13.68 5.86
N ASP A 71 -15.02 13.35 6.09
CA ASP A 71 -16.12 14.29 6.36
C ASP A 71 -16.63 14.07 7.80
N GLU A 72 -17.59 14.88 8.24
CA GLU A 72 -18.10 14.85 9.63
C GLU A 72 -18.57 13.45 10.08
N ASP A 73 -19.25 12.72 9.19
CA ASP A 73 -19.87 11.42 9.50
C ASP A 73 -19.32 10.25 8.69
N THR A 74 -18.45 10.50 7.70
CA THR A 74 -17.99 9.45 6.79
C THR A 74 -16.51 9.54 6.43
N LEU A 75 -15.91 8.37 6.21
CA LEU A 75 -14.61 8.19 5.59
C LEU A 75 -14.81 7.54 4.22
N GLN A 76 -14.57 8.29 3.16
CA GLN A 76 -14.57 7.77 1.79
C GLN A 76 -13.15 7.44 1.35
N ILE A 77 -12.97 6.25 0.77
CA ILE A 77 -11.72 5.81 0.17
C ILE A 77 -11.95 5.50 -1.29
N SER A 78 -11.29 6.25 -2.16
CA SER A 78 -11.40 6.11 -3.62
C SER A 78 -10.05 5.74 -4.23
N ASN A 79 -10.06 4.83 -5.19
CA ASN A 79 -8.95 4.56 -6.08
C ASN A 79 -9.47 4.31 -7.50
N ALA A 80 -8.58 4.11 -8.46
CA ALA A 80 -8.96 3.88 -9.86
C ALA A 80 -9.88 2.67 -10.10
N LYS A 81 -9.98 1.73 -9.14
CA LYS A 81 -10.82 0.53 -9.27
C LYS A 81 -12.15 0.63 -8.54
N LYS A 82 -12.21 1.34 -7.42
CA LYS A 82 -13.39 1.38 -6.55
C LYS A 82 -13.38 2.58 -5.62
N THR A 83 -14.59 2.98 -5.24
CA THR A 83 -14.86 3.88 -4.12
C THR A 83 -15.60 3.10 -3.05
N ILE A 84 -15.20 3.26 -1.79
CA ILE A 84 -15.86 2.67 -0.63
C ILE A 84 -16.09 3.80 0.37
N VAL A 85 -17.28 3.83 0.97
CA VAL A 85 -17.64 4.81 2.00
C VAL A 85 -17.90 4.06 3.30
N PHE A 86 -17.29 4.54 4.39
CA PHE A 86 -17.48 4.02 5.73
C PHE A 86 -18.13 5.11 6.60
N PRO A 87 -19.31 4.86 7.17
CA PRO A 87 -19.80 5.71 8.24
C PRO A 87 -18.85 5.62 9.45
N LEU A 88 -18.45 6.76 10.03
CA LEU A 88 -17.47 6.79 11.12
C LEU A 88 -17.94 5.98 12.33
N HIS A 89 -19.23 6.05 12.67
CA HIS A 89 -19.83 5.26 13.75
C HIS A 89 -19.75 3.73 13.54
N ASN A 90 -19.52 3.27 12.30
CA ASN A 90 -19.33 1.85 12.02
C ASN A 90 -17.85 1.44 12.05
N ILE A 91 -16.91 2.38 12.14
CA ILE A 91 -15.49 2.07 12.33
C ILE A 91 -15.29 1.72 13.80
N SER A 92 -14.79 0.52 14.06
CA SER A 92 -14.40 0.10 15.42
C SER A 92 -13.04 0.72 15.76
N HIS A 93 -12.04 0.48 14.91
CA HIS A 93 -10.70 0.99 15.06
C HIS A 93 -9.89 0.77 13.79
N ILE A 94 -8.84 1.56 13.63
CA ILE A 94 -7.89 1.47 12.53
C ILE A 94 -6.55 0.98 13.05
N ARG A 95 -5.98 -0.04 12.40
CA ARG A 95 -4.62 -0.52 12.67
C ARG A 95 -3.70 -0.18 11.51
N ASN A 96 -2.56 0.39 11.84
CA ASN A 96 -1.48 0.64 10.92
C ASN A 96 -0.31 -0.28 11.30
N LEU A 97 -0.09 -1.31 10.48
CA LEU A 97 0.98 -2.28 10.71
C LEU A 97 2.19 -1.93 9.84
N LYS A 98 3.29 -1.47 10.46
CA LYS A 98 4.52 -1.14 9.75
C LYS A 98 5.21 -2.41 9.22
N ARG A 99 5.63 -2.39 7.96
CA ARG A 99 6.35 -3.48 7.27
C ARG A 99 7.52 -2.90 6.47
N SER A 100 8.50 -3.74 6.13
CA SER A 100 9.74 -3.30 5.45
C SER A 100 9.51 -2.53 4.14
N GLY A 101 8.41 -2.79 3.42
CA GLY A 101 8.07 -2.09 2.17
C GLY A 101 6.99 -1.00 2.29
N GLY A 102 6.44 -0.76 3.47
CA GLY A 102 5.31 0.15 3.64
C GLY A 102 4.43 -0.23 4.83
N ASN A 103 3.12 -0.06 4.69
CA ASN A 103 2.19 -0.25 5.79
C ASN A 103 0.96 -1.04 5.34
N LEU A 104 0.50 -1.96 6.18
CA LEU A 104 -0.83 -2.56 6.01
C LEU A 104 -1.80 -1.79 6.90
N ILE A 105 -2.70 -1.03 6.27
CA ILE A 105 -3.76 -0.29 6.95
C ILE A 105 -5.01 -1.17 6.96
N ILE A 106 -5.57 -1.38 8.15
CA ILE A 106 -6.75 -2.21 8.38
C ILE A 106 -7.80 -1.35 9.07
N ILE A 107 -8.96 -1.19 8.44
CA ILE A 107 -10.13 -0.55 9.03
C ILE A 107 -11.05 -1.67 9.51
N ASN A 108 -11.12 -1.85 10.82
CA ASN A 108 -12.03 -2.82 11.43
C ASN A 108 -13.38 -2.14 11.64
N GLN A 109 -14.46 -2.85 11.33
CA GLN A 109 -15.82 -2.36 11.44
C GLN A 109 -16.52 -3.00 12.63
N ASN A 110 -17.47 -2.28 13.21
CA ASN A 110 -18.39 -2.83 14.20
C ASN A 110 -19.29 -3.92 13.58
N LYS A 111 -19.70 -3.72 12.33
CA LYS A 111 -20.42 -4.71 11.52
C LYS A 111 -19.82 -4.81 10.13
N GLY A 112 -19.44 -6.03 9.74
CA GLY A 112 -18.94 -6.33 8.40
C GLY A 112 -17.47 -6.74 8.35
N PRO A 113 -16.94 -7.07 7.16
CA PRO A 113 -15.56 -7.47 7.00
C PRO A 113 -14.61 -6.27 7.11
N ALA A 114 -13.45 -6.50 7.73
CA ALA A 114 -12.40 -5.47 7.80
C ALA A 114 -11.88 -5.10 6.41
N PHE A 115 -11.79 -3.80 6.13
CA PHE A 115 -11.16 -3.30 4.91
C PHE A 115 -9.64 -3.28 5.10
N ARG A 116 -8.91 -3.78 4.09
CA ARG A 116 -7.45 -3.87 4.11
C ARG A 116 -6.87 -3.22 2.88
N THR A 117 -5.86 -2.38 3.08
CA THR A 117 -5.12 -1.76 1.98
C THR A 117 -3.64 -1.68 2.28
N TRP A 118 -2.83 -1.87 1.25
CA TRP A 118 -1.38 -1.83 1.33
C TRP A 118 -0.90 -0.46 0.89
N ARG A 119 -0.36 0.32 1.81
CA ARG A 119 0.38 1.54 1.52
C ARG A 119 1.83 1.16 1.20
N ASN A 120 2.36 1.73 0.12
CA ASN A 120 3.72 1.51 -0.33
C ASN A 120 4.57 2.74 -0.01
N LYS A 121 5.71 2.53 0.66
CA LYS A 121 6.73 3.57 0.91
C LYS A 121 7.88 3.52 -0.08
N LEU A 122 8.11 2.37 -0.71
CA LEU A 122 9.27 2.14 -1.55
C LEU A 122 9.13 2.88 -2.88
N PHE A 123 10.15 3.65 -3.24
CA PHE A 123 10.20 4.43 -4.49
C PHE A 123 9.01 5.39 -4.67
N GLN A 124 8.46 5.90 -3.56
CA GLN A 124 7.37 6.88 -3.54
C GLN A 124 7.82 8.16 -2.83
N LYS A 125 7.14 9.26 -3.16
CA LYS A 125 7.24 10.50 -2.38
C LYS A 125 6.52 10.32 -1.04
N GLU A 126 6.80 11.21 -0.10
CA GLU A 126 5.99 11.31 1.11
C GLU A 126 4.52 11.56 0.74
N ASP A 127 3.62 11.00 1.54
CA ASP A 127 2.19 11.05 1.34
C ASP A 127 1.50 11.47 2.63
N ASP A 128 0.19 11.69 2.58
CA ASP A 128 -0.54 12.40 3.63
C ASP A 128 -0.92 11.50 4.83
N LEU A 129 -0.26 10.35 5.01
CA LEU A 129 -0.57 9.44 6.13
C LEU A 129 -0.45 10.11 7.50
N PRO A 130 0.59 10.91 7.82
CA PRO A 130 0.68 11.57 9.13
C PRO A 130 -0.51 12.50 9.39
N LEU A 131 -0.87 13.31 8.38
CA LEU A 131 -2.00 14.24 8.46
C LEU A 131 -3.34 13.50 8.59
N LEU A 132 -3.52 12.41 7.85
CA LEU A 132 -4.70 11.56 7.98
C LEU A 132 -4.79 10.95 9.38
N THR A 133 -3.67 10.50 9.95
CA THR A 133 -3.68 9.92 11.31
C THR A 133 -4.06 10.95 12.36
N GLU A 134 -3.59 12.19 12.25
CA GLU A 134 -4.00 13.29 13.12
C GLU A 134 -5.50 13.57 12.98
N ALA A 135 -5.98 13.74 11.75
CA ALA A 135 -7.40 13.99 11.49
C ALA A 135 -8.34 12.88 11.98
N LEU A 136 -7.92 11.61 11.87
CA LEU A 136 -8.68 10.46 12.38
C LEU A 136 -8.74 10.46 13.92
N LYS A 137 -7.65 10.85 14.60
CA LYS A 137 -7.65 10.97 16.06
C LYS A 137 -8.52 12.13 16.53
N ASP A 138 -8.50 13.26 15.81
CA ASP A 138 -9.37 14.41 16.10
C ASP A 138 -10.85 14.07 15.92
N ALA A 139 -11.17 13.14 15.03
CA ALA A 139 -12.51 12.58 14.83
C ALA A 139 -12.88 11.46 15.83
N ASP A 140 -12.12 11.30 16.92
CA ASP A 140 -12.32 10.28 17.98
C ASP A 140 -12.29 8.82 17.47
N ILE A 141 -11.53 8.56 16.39
CA ILE A 141 -11.33 7.20 15.87
C ILE A 141 -10.07 6.60 16.46
N GLU A 142 -10.21 5.45 17.11
CA GLU A 142 -9.06 4.70 17.62
C GLU A 142 -8.09 4.32 16.49
N TYR A 143 -6.89 4.88 16.53
CA TYR A 143 -5.83 4.61 15.57
C TYR A 143 -4.60 4.02 16.27
N TYR A 144 -4.30 2.75 15.98
CA TYR A 144 -3.16 2.03 16.51
C TYR A 144 -2.01 2.01 15.51
N ASP A 145 -0.89 2.63 15.87
CA ASP A 145 0.35 2.58 15.09
C ASP A 145 1.30 1.53 15.71
N LEU A 146 1.34 0.34 15.10
CA LEU A 146 2.04 -0.85 15.60
C LEU A 146 3.19 -1.28 14.66
#